data_AF-G0EPM4-F1
#
_entry.id   AF-G0EPM4-F1
#
_cell.length_a   1.000
_cell.length_b   1.000
_cell.length_c   1.000
_cell.angle_alpha   90.00
_cell.angle_beta   90.00
_cell.angle_gamma   90.00
#
_symmetry.space_group_name_H-M   'P 1'
#
loop_
_entity.id
_entity.type
_entity.pdbx_description
1 polymer ?
#
loop_
_entity_poly.entity_id
_entity_poly.type
_entity_poly.pdbx_seq_one_letter_code
_entity_poly.pdbx_strand_id
1 'polypeptide(L)'
;MLEIDLNKYNNIEYLVSMSIYSNKNKWWADNYFGSDLFAKKDKLSKETQNEVKRIITDSIEWIVEDGLAKDIEVDTEIENKSRLNYSVLVRKPDNNTEIIKGVWNNE
;
A
#
# COMPACT_ATOMS: atom_id res chain seq x y z
N MET A 1 16.54 -33.16 4.66
CA MET A 1 16.51 -31.68 4.74
C MET A 1 15.20 -31.27 4.11
N LEU A 2 14.28 -30.65 4.86
CA LEU A 2 13.02 -30.15 4.30
C LEU A 2 13.35 -28.85 3.56
N GLU A 3 13.17 -28.84 2.26
CA GLU A 3 13.29 -27.63 1.44
C GLU A 3 12.02 -26.81 1.66
N ILE A 4 12.14 -25.70 2.39
CA ILE A 4 11.02 -24.79 2.62
C ILE A 4 10.84 -23.96 1.36
N ASP A 5 9.72 -24.15 0.68
CA ASP A 5 9.32 -23.29 -0.44
C ASP A 5 8.83 -21.95 0.12
N LEU A 6 9.73 -20.98 0.17
CA LEU A 6 9.46 -19.63 0.69
C LEU A 6 8.37 -18.90 -0.11
N ASN A 7 8.08 -19.32 -1.36
CA ASN A 7 7.02 -18.71 -2.16
C ASN A 7 5.63 -18.90 -1.53
N LYS A 8 5.45 -19.91 -0.68
CA LYS A 8 4.21 -20.13 0.09
C LYS A 8 3.99 -19.10 1.21
N TYR A 9 5.02 -18.33 1.56
CA TYR A 9 4.98 -17.33 2.63
C TYR A 9 4.96 -15.88 2.10
N ASN A 10 5.00 -15.69 0.78
CA ASN A 10 4.90 -14.39 0.14
C ASN A 10 3.43 -14.02 -0.13
N ASN A 11 2.67 -13.72 0.92
CA ASN A 11 1.33 -13.16 0.76
C ASN A 11 1.47 -11.66 0.42
N ILE A 12 1.28 -11.32 -0.86
CA ILE A 12 1.44 -9.95 -1.37
C ILE A 12 0.42 -8.99 -0.76
N GLU A 13 -0.82 -9.43 -0.52
CA GLU A 13 -1.84 -8.63 0.17
C GLU A 13 -1.37 -8.24 1.56
N TYR A 14 -0.74 -9.17 2.29
CA TYR A 14 -0.22 -8.89 3.62
C TYR A 14 0.94 -7.88 3.57
N LEU A 15 1.86 -8.00 2.62
CA LEU A 15 2.98 -7.07 2.46
C LEU A 15 2.49 -5.64 2.13
N VAL A 16 1.60 -5.51 1.15
CA VAL A 16 0.99 -4.23 0.78
C VAL A 16 0.23 -3.63 1.98
N SER A 17 -0.56 -4.44 2.68
CA SER A 17 -1.32 -3.98 3.84
C SER A 17 -0.39 -3.53 4.95
N MET A 18 0.65 -4.29 5.28
CA MET A 18 1.63 -3.89 6.30
C MET A 18 2.31 -2.57 5.94
N SER A 19 2.71 -2.38 4.68
CA SER A 19 3.33 -1.13 4.22
C SER A 19 2.38 0.07 4.32
N ILE A 20 1.10 -0.10 3.99
CA ILE A 20 0.12 1.00 4.06
C ILE A 20 -0.27 1.32 5.51
N TYR A 21 -0.53 0.30 6.34
CA TYR A 21 -1.09 0.48 7.69
C TYR A 21 -0.04 0.69 8.79
N SER A 22 1.24 0.41 8.53
CA SER A 22 2.30 0.69 9.50
C SER A 22 2.69 2.16 9.47
N ASN A 23 2.81 2.78 10.64
CA ASN A 23 3.26 4.17 10.72
C ASN A 23 4.75 4.27 10.36
N LYS A 24 5.05 5.14 9.39
CA LYS A 24 6.43 5.47 9.04
C LYS A 24 7.19 6.00 10.26
N ASN A 25 8.49 5.71 10.34
CA ASN A 25 9.36 6.05 11.47
C ASN A 25 9.02 5.36 12.81
N LYS A 26 8.08 4.40 12.83
CA LYS A 26 7.74 3.62 14.04
C LYS A 26 8.18 2.16 13.96
N TRP A 27 8.54 1.68 12.77
CA TRP A 27 9.06 0.33 12.60
C TRP A 27 10.50 0.24 13.11
N TRP A 28 10.77 -0.79 13.92
CA TRP A 28 12.04 -0.90 14.66
C TRP A 28 13.25 -1.22 13.77
N ALA A 29 13.03 -1.86 12.62
CA ALA A 29 14.10 -2.32 11.73
C ALA A 29 14.44 -1.32 10.62
N ASP A 30 13.48 -0.50 10.22
CA ASP A 30 13.63 0.46 9.12
C ASP A 30 12.69 1.65 9.34
N ASN A 31 13.25 2.85 9.43
CA ASN A 31 12.48 4.07 9.66
C ASN A 31 11.74 4.55 8.40
N TYR A 32 12.12 4.06 7.22
CA TYR A 32 11.46 4.40 5.96
C TYR A 32 10.26 3.51 5.65
N PHE A 33 10.18 2.33 6.26
CA PHE A 33 9.06 1.40 6.11
C PHE A 33 7.75 1.97 6.69
N GLY A 34 6.65 1.73 5.97
CA GLY A 34 5.32 2.17 6.37
C GLY A 34 4.86 3.40 5.59
N SER A 35 3.75 4.00 6.05
CA SER A 35 3.17 5.21 5.50
C SER A 35 2.76 6.19 6.61
N ASP A 36 2.61 7.47 6.26
CA ASP A 36 2.02 8.48 7.14
C ASP A 36 0.51 8.67 6.86
N LEU A 37 -0.12 7.73 6.13
CA LEU A 37 -1.47 7.87 5.59
C LEU A 37 -2.51 8.16 6.67
N PHE A 38 -2.46 7.43 7.79
CA PHE A 38 -3.45 7.53 8.87
C PHE A 38 -3.07 8.53 9.98
N ALA A 39 -1.86 9.11 9.92
CA ALA A 39 -1.50 10.25 10.76
C ALA A 39 -2.10 11.57 10.22
N LYS A 40 -2.51 11.57 8.95
CA LYS A 40 -3.03 12.74 8.24
C LYS A 40 -4.47 13.04 8.63
N LYS A 41 -4.75 14.30 8.97
CA LYS A 41 -6.10 14.82 9.27
C LYS A 41 -6.40 16.06 8.44
N ASP A 42 -6.66 15.85 7.15
CA ASP A 42 -6.94 16.93 6.21
C ASP A 42 -8.36 16.89 5.67
N LYS A 43 -8.89 18.06 5.33
CA LYS A 43 -10.17 18.17 4.64
C LYS A 43 -10.04 17.55 3.25
N LEU A 44 -10.97 16.66 2.91
CA LEU A 44 -10.92 15.97 1.62
C LEU A 44 -11.06 16.95 0.46
N SER A 45 -10.11 16.85 -0.47
CA SER A 45 -10.01 17.65 -1.69
C SER A 45 -9.30 16.82 -2.77
N LYS A 46 -9.29 17.31 -4.02
CA LYS A 46 -8.52 16.66 -5.09
C LYS A 46 -7.00 16.65 -4.80
N GLU A 47 -6.51 17.65 -4.10
CA GLU A 47 -5.12 17.70 -3.64
C GLU A 47 -4.85 16.60 -2.62
N THR A 48 -5.71 16.47 -1.61
CA THR A 48 -5.65 15.39 -0.61
C THR A 48 -5.75 14.01 -1.26
N GLN A 49 -6.61 13.83 -2.26
CA GLN A 49 -6.74 12.58 -3.01
C GLN A 49 -5.44 12.20 -3.72
N ASN A 50 -4.80 13.16 -4.41
CA ASN A 50 -3.51 12.93 -5.08
C ASN A 50 -2.40 12.63 -4.07
N GLU A 51 -2.43 13.29 -2.92
CA GLU A 51 -1.45 13.06 -1.87
C GLU A 51 -1.62 11.69 -1.22
N VAL A 52 -2.85 11.25 -0.94
CA VAL A 52 -3.15 9.89 -0.46
C VAL A 52 -2.63 8.85 -1.47
N LYS A 53 -2.90 9.06 -2.76
CA LYS A 53 -2.38 8.19 -3.83
C LYS A 53 -0.85 8.10 -3.78
N ARG A 54 -0.16 9.25 -3.69
CA ARG A 54 1.30 9.30 -3.58
C ARG A 54 1.81 8.58 -2.33
N ILE A 55 1.24 8.84 -1.15
CA ILE A 55 1.67 8.21 0.10
C ILE A 55 1.55 6.68 0.02
N ILE A 56 0.45 6.18 -0.56
CA ILE A 56 0.26 4.75 -0.78
C ILE A 56 1.34 4.22 -1.75
N THR A 57 1.52 4.87 -2.90
CA THR A 57 2.54 4.49 -3.90
C THR A 57 3.94 4.42 -3.27
N ASP A 58 4.38 5.47 -2.58
CA ASP A 58 5.70 5.56 -1.97
C ASP A 58 5.91 4.45 -0.92
N SER A 59 4.85 4.07 -0.18
CA SER A 59 4.95 3.04 0.88
C SER A 59 5.13 1.62 0.34
N ILE A 60 4.74 1.35 -0.91
CA ILE A 60 4.73 0.01 -1.52
C ILE A 60 5.70 -0.12 -2.70
N GLU A 61 6.41 0.94 -3.07
CA GLU A 61 7.36 0.96 -4.19
C GLU A 61 8.44 -0.13 -4.04
N TRP A 62 8.95 -0.31 -2.81
CA TRP A 62 9.97 -1.31 -2.49
C TRP A 62 9.58 -2.75 -2.90
N ILE A 63 8.28 -3.08 -2.97
CA ILE A 63 7.79 -4.40 -3.40
C ILE A 63 8.17 -4.67 -4.87
N VAL A 64 8.17 -3.62 -5.71
CA VAL A 64 8.63 -3.73 -7.10
C VAL A 64 10.15 -3.75 -7.16
N GLU A 65 10.82 -2.90 -6.37
CA GLU A 65 12.29 -2.83 -6.32
C GLU A 65 12.93 -4.16 -5.91
N ASP A 66 12.32 -4.88 -4.96
CA ASP A 66 12.75 -6.20 -4.50
C ASP A 66 12.31 -7.35 -5.43
N GLY A 67 11.58 -7.05 -6.51
CA GLY A 67 11.13 -8.03 -7.50
C GLY A 67 9.97 -8.92 -7.04
N LEU A 68 9.30 -8.58 -5.93
CA LEU A 68 8.13 -9.30 -5.41
C LEU A 68 6.87 -9.02 -6.26
N ALA A 69 6.83 -7.85 -6.89
CA ALA A 69 5.86 -7.49 -7.92
C ALA A 69 6.58 -7.03 -9.19
N LYS A 70 5.94 -7.26 -10.33
CA LYS A 70 6.38 -6.72 -11.63
C LYS A 70 5.95 -5.27 -11.81
N ASP A 71 4.77 -4.95 -11.29
CA ASP A 71 4.14 -3.64 -11.43
C ASP A 71 3.07 -3.43 -10.34
N ILE A 72 2.84 -2.19 -9.96
CA ILE A 72 1.82 -1.79 -8.98
C ILE A 72 1.13 -0.52 -9.45
N GLU A 73 -0.20 -0.56 -9.56
CA GLU A 73 -1.03 0.59 -9.89
C GLU A 73 -1.91 0.96 -8.69
N VAL A 74 -1.88 2.23 -8.29
CA VAL A 74 -2.72 2.76 -7.21
C VAL A 74 -3.81 3.65 -7.81
N ASP A 75 -5.04 3.43 -7.41
CA ASP A 75 -6.16 4.30 -7.74
C ASP A 75 -6.89 4.77 -6.49
N THR A 76 -7.49 5.96 -6.58
CA THR A 76 -8.20 6.59 -5.47
C THR A 76 -9.48 7.26 -5.96
N GLU A 77 -10.56 7.12 -5.22
CA GLU A 77 -11.86 7.70 -5.52
C GLU A 77 -12.44 8.39 -4.28
N ILE A 78 -12.83 9.65 -4.42
CA ILE A 78 -13.55 10.38 -3.37
C ILE A 78 -14.99 9.86 -3.36
N GLU A 79 -15.39 9.20 -2.27
CA GLU A 79 -16.76 8.71 -2.09
C GLU A 79 -17.69 9.82 -1.57
N ASN A 80 -17.22 10.58 -0.57
CA ASN A 80 -17.99 11.66 0.04
C ASN A 80 -17.07 12.68 0.71
N LYS A 81 -17.59 13.59 1.55
CA LYS A 81 -16.81 14.69 2.16
C LYS A 81 -15.74 14.24 3.17
N SER A 82 -15.84 13.03 3.72
CA SER A 82 -14.93 12.50 4.74
C SER A 82 -14.23 11.20 4.34
N ARG A 83 -14.63 10.58 3.23
CA ARG A 83 -14.18 9.25 2.83
C ARG A 83 -13.60 9.19 1.42
N LEU A 84 -12.47 8.51 1.31
CA LEU A 84 -11.79 8.16 0.07
C LEU A 84 -11.58 6.65 0.03
N ASN A 85 -11.96 6.02 -1.07
CA ASN A 85 -11.65 4.62 -1.34
C ASN A 85 -10.36 4.55 -2.15
N TYR A 86 -9.53 3.55 -1.89
CA TYR A 86 -8.35 3.27 -2.70
C TYR A 86 -8.30 1.80 -3.11
N SER A 87 -7.66 1.55 -4.25
CA SER A 87 -7.35 0.21 -4.71
C SER A 87 -5.90 0.14 -5.18
N VAL A 88 -5.25 -0.97 -4.85
CA VAL A 88 -3.89 -1.30 -5.30
C VAL A 88 -4.02 -2.54 -6.17
N LEU A 89 -3.76 -2.39 -7.47
CA LEU A 89 -3.62 -3.49 -8.40
C LEU A 89 -2.16 -3.90 -8.43
N VAL A 90 -1.86 -5.10 -7.93
CA VAL A 90 -0.52 -5.68 -7.96
C VAL A 90 -0.44 -6.69 -9.09
N ARG A 91 0.57 -6.57 -9.95
CA ARG A 91 0.90 -7.57 -10.97
C ARG A 91 2.13 -8.34 -10.52
N LYS A 92 1.94 -9.64 -10.26
CA LYS A 92 3.01 -10.56 -9.83
C LYS A 92 3.95 -10.91 -10.99
N PRO A 93 5.15 -11.46 -10.72
CA PRO A 93 6.11 -11.86 -11.76
C PRO A 93 5.54 -12.88 -12.77
N ASP A 94 4.59 -13.72 -12.35
CA ASP A 94 3.87 -14.68 -13.19
C ASP A 94 2.73 -14.06 -14.03
N ASN A 95 2.53 -12.74 -13.96
CA ASN A 95 1.44 -11.95 -14.52
C ASN A 95 0.05 -12.18 -13.88
N ASN A 96 -0.06 -12.97 -12.81
CA ASN A 96 -1.27 -12.98 -12.01
C ASN A 96 -1.45 -11.62 -11.34
N THR A 97 -2.71 -11.22 -11.17
CA THR A 97 -3.05 -9.94 -10.56
C THR A 97 -3.80 -10.13 -9.26
N GLU A 98 -3.63 -9.16 -8.36
CA GLU A 98 -4.33 -9.08 -7.10
C GLU A 98 -4.79 -7.65 -6.87
N ILE A 99 -6.03 -7.46 -6.43
CA ILE A 99 -6.59 -6.14 -6.14
C ILE A 99 -6.86 -6.05 -4.66
N ILE A 100 -6.14 -5.16 -4.00
CA ILE A 100 -6.26 -4.90 -2.57
C ILE A 100 -7.00 -3.57 -2.41
N LYS A 101 -8.07 -3.57 -1.63
CA LYS A 101 -8.94 -2.40 -1.45
C LYS A 101 -8.86 -1.90 -0.03
N GLY A 102 -8.96 -0.60 0.13
CA GLY A 102 -9.05 0.00 1.46
C GLY A 102 -9.73 1.36 1.43
N VAL A 103 -9.79 1.95 2.61
CA VAL A 103 -10.50 3.20 2.87
C VAL A 103 -9.61 4.11 3.69
N TRP A 104 -9.56 5.38 3.29
CA TRP A 104 -9.05 6.46 4.11
C TRP A 104 -10.21 7.37 4.54
N ASN A 105 -10.31 7.61 5.85
CA ASN A 105 -11.31 8.49 6.44
C ASN A 105 -10.61 9.65 7.15
N ASN A 106 -11.18 10.85 7.06
CA ASN A 106 -10.64 12.04 7.71
C ASN A 106 -11.29 12.39 9.07
N GLU A 107 -12.05 11.47 9.64
CA GLU A 107 -12.78 11.65 10.91
C GLU A 107 -11.84 11.64 12.14
#